data_AF-X5RZM8-F1
#
_entry.id   AF-X5RZM8-F1
#
_cell.length_a   1.000
_cell.length_b   1.000
_cell.length_c   1.000
_cell.angle_alpha   90.00
_cell.angle_beta   90.00
_cell.angle_gamma   90.00
#
_symmetry.space_group_name_H-M   'P 1'
#
loop_
_entity.id
_entity.type
_entity.pdbx_description
1 polymer ?
#
loop_
_entity_poly.entity_id
_entity_poly.type
_entity_poly.pdbx_seq_one_letter_code
_entity_poly.pdbx_strand_id
1 'polypeptide(L)' 'MFVRVVEKDQEIARSFNQESFALSFAEGQRIRLGLAKVVRL' A
#
# COMPACT_ATOMS: atom_id res chain seq x y z
N MET A 1 -0.02 4.19 -10.95
CA MET A 1 -0.38 4.37 -9.52
C MET A 1 0.80 3.90 -8.66
N PHE A 2 1.07 4.56 -7.54
CA PHE A 2 2.18 4.21 -6.65
C PHE A 2 1.65 3.89 -5.25
N VAL A 3 2.16 2.82 -4.65
CA VAL A 3 1.86 2.46 -3.26
C VAL A 3 3.17 2.43 -2.49
N ARG A 4 3.21 3.24 -1.43
CA ARG A 4 4.32 3.28 -0.46
C ARG A 4 3.85 2.62 0.83
N VAL A 5 4.67 1.72 1.37
CA VAL A 5 4.42 1.03 2.64
C VAL A 5 5.61 1.28 3.54
N VAL A 6 5.37 1.76 4.75
CA VAL A 6 6.40 2.03 5.77
C VAL A 6 6.17 1.10 6.94
N GLU A 7 7.17 0.30 7.30
CA GLU A 7 7.13 -0.66 8.40
C GLU A 7 8.48 -0.66 9.13
N LYS A 8 8.47 -0.34 10.44
CA LYS A 8 9.65 -0.44 11.33
C LYS A 8 10.95 0.04 10.66
N ASP A 9 10.91 1.27 10.14
CA ASP A 9 12.01 1.97 9.48
C ASP A 9 12.40 1.49 8.08
N GLN A 10 11.67 0.51 7.53
CA GLN A 10 11.78 0.12 6.12
C GLN A 10 10.64 0.71 5.31
N GLU A 11 10.99 1.24 4.15
CA GLU A 11 10.03 1.68 3.16
C GLU A 11 10.13 0.80 1.91
N ILE A 12 8.99 0.27 1.49
CA ILE A 12 8.86 -0.35 0.18
C ILE A 12 7.91 0.47 -0.69
N ALA A 13 8.30 0.59 -1.95
CA ALA A 13 7.61 1.35 -2.95
C ALA A 13 7.32 0.46 -4.15
N ARG A 14 6.05 0.38 -4.57
CA ARG A 14 5.68 -0.31 -5.81
C ARG A 14 4.83 0.55 -6.71
N SER A 15 5.19 0.53 -7.98
CA SER A 15 4.44 1.10 -9.09
C SER A 15 3.54 0.05 -9.74
N PHE A 16 2.34 0.47 -10.11
CA PHE A 16 1.34 -0.35 -10.79
C PHE A 16 0.79 0.40 -12.00
N ASN A 17 0.64 -0.32 -13.12
CA ASN A 17 0.04 0.22 -14.35
C ASN A 17 -1.48 0.37 -14.22
N GLN A 18 -2.13 -0.49 -13.44
CA GLN A 18 -3.57 -0.46 -13.22
C GLN A 18 -3.91 -0.04 -11.78
N GLU A 19 -4.88 0.85 -11.65
CA GLU A 19 -5.31 1.36 -10.34
C GLU A 19 -5.92 0.27 -9.46
N SER A 20 -6.76 -0.61 -10.01
CA SER A 20 -7.37 -1.72 -9.27
C SER A 20 -6.32 -2.61 -8.59
N PHE A 21 -5.19 -2.88 -9.25
CA PHE A 21 -4.10 -3.66 -8.67
C PHE A 21 -3.38 -2.93 -7.54
N ALA A 22 -3.18 -1.62 -7.69
CA ALA A 22 -2.62 -0.81 -6.62
C ALA A 22 -3.52 -0.80 -5.39
N LEU A 23 -4.84 -0.68 -5.58
CA LEU A 23 -5.83 -0.69 -4.50
C LEU A 23 -5.88 -2.05 -3.79
N SER A 24 -5.96 -3.15 -4.55
CA SER A 24 -5.94 -4.50 -3.97
C SER A 24 -4.64 -4.78 -3.19
N PHE A 25 -3.50 -4.32 -3.71
CA PHE A 25 -2.23 -4.43 -3.00
C PHE A 25 -2.25 -3.61 -1.69
N ALA A 26 -2.69 -2.35 -1.73
CA ALA A 26 -2.76 -1.49 -0.55
C ALA A 26 -3.69 -2.06 0.54
N GLU A 27 -4.86 -2.60 0.16
CA GLU A 27 -5.77 -3.26 1.10
C GLU A 27 -5.16 -4.52 1.74
N GLY A 28 -4.45 -5.34 0.94
CA GLY A 28 -3.72 -6.48 1.47
C GLY A 28 -2.65 -6.07 2.50
N GLN A 29 -1.92 -4.97 2.24
CA GLN A 29 -0.95 -4.42 3.19
C GLN A 29 -1.63 -3.84 4.44
N ARG A 30 -2.78 -3.18 4.28
CA ARG A 30 -3.57 -2.66 5.39
C ARG A 30 -3.94 -3.78 6.37
N ILE A 31 -4.45 -4.90 5.87
CA ILE A 31 -4.81 -6.07 6.68
C ILE A 31 -3.56 -6.68 7.34
N ARG A 32 -2.49 -6.91 6.56
CA ARG A 32 -1.23 -7.51 7.06
C ARG A 32 -0.62 -6.72 8.21
N LEU A 33 -0.68 -5.39 8.12
CA LEU A 33 -0.09 -4.47 9.09
C LEU A 33 -1.08 -4.04 10.19
N GLY A 34 -2.33 -4.52 10.15
CA GLY A 34 -3.35 -4.14 11.13
C GLY A 34 -3.72 -2.65 11.10
N LEU A 35 -3.62 -2.00 9.93
CA LEU A 35 -3.87 -0.57 9.79
C LEU A 35 -5.36 -0.27 9.67
N ALA A 36 -5.79 0.86 10.24
CA ALA A 36 -7.18 1.26 10.21
C ALA A 36 -7.67 1.62 8.79
N LYS A 37 -6.83 2.30 8.00
CA LYS A 37 -7.18 2.76 6.65
C LYS A 37 -5.95 2.95 5.76
N VAL A 38 -6.16 2.90 4.45
CA VAL A 38 -5.21 3.40 3.45
C VAL A 38 -5.47 4.90 3.24
N VAL A 39 -4.41 5.70 3.17
CA VAL A 39 -4.49 7.12 2.80
C VAL A 39 -3.93 7.27 1.39
N ARG A 40 -4.69 7.94 0.52
CA ARG A 40 -4.25 8.33 -0.82
C ARG A 40 -3.82 9.79 -0.77
N LEU A 41 -2.59 10.06 -1.19
CA LEU A 41 -1.99 11.40 -1.29
C LEU A 41 -2.00 11.88 -2.74
#